data_AF-A0A504IZR6-F1
#
_entry.id   AF-A0A504IZR6-F1
#
_cell.length_a   1.000
_cell.length_b   1.000
_cell.length_c   1.000
_cell.angle_alpha   90.00
_cell.angle_beta   90.00
_cell.angle_gamma   90.00
#
_symmetry.space_group_name_H-M   'P 1'
#
loop_
_entity.id
_entity.type
_entity.pdbx_description
1 polymer ?
#
loop_
_entity_poly.entity_id
_entity_poly.type
_entity_poly.pdbx_seq_one_letter_code
_entity_poly.pdbx_strand_id
1 'polypeptide(L)'
;MKILVTFSRIFVAALFLFSGFIKLNDPLGFSYKLQEYFAEGVLNLEFLIPYALLIAVFLVIFEVILGITLLLGYLPKFTVWSLLLMIVFFTFLTFYSAYFNKVTDCGCFGDALPLTPWESFTKDVILLILILVLFFGQKYIRPVLPVSTHKWIVFASFTACLGFAYYVLMHLPAFDFRAYKIGTNIQEGMEIPEGAPKAEFAYHWKFKLSNGKEQIITTSGDYPSVVGKFIDVETETIKEGYEPPIHDFAIEKDDVDYTSEFLAKENLILIVTYNLSKSESEGFSKVKEITDKAISNGYDVIGLTASTPQDISLVQQKHGLSFEFYTTDETALKTILRSNPGIVKLSKGTILEKWHWNDAEKLSLEKVTPSKSKISQNIKEIDTTKTFNVKLKQKLDSIRNIGPKDENGNLYHDISPEQQKLIDSTKLTLIEDVIKKYGYPGKSVLGETSENTHLVAFLILYESDKFETYYDLLKEAGEKGEYDKEYLDLANKKYTQINSNE
;
A
#
# COMPACT_ATOMS: atom_id res chain seq x y z
N MET A 1 21.16 38.05 -18.64
CA MET A 1 19.70 38.21 -18.37
C MET A 1 18.81 37.67 -19.49
N LYS A 2 18.87 38.17 -20.75
CA LYS A 2 18.00 37.67 -21.86
C LYS A 2 18.08 36.15 -22.10
N ILE A 3 19.31 35.63 -22.21
CA ILE A 3 19.57 34.20 -22.44
C ILE A 3 19.02 33.38 -21.27
N LEU A 4 19.33 33.80 -20.04
CA LEU A 4 18.86 33.15 -18.81
C LEU A 4 17.34 33.10 -18.74
N VAL A 5 16.64 34.22 -18.98
CA VAL A 5 15.17 34.26 -19.01
C VAL A 5 14.59 33.37 -20.10
N THR A 6 15.23 33.30 -21.28
CA THR A 6 14.77 32.45 -22.38
C THR A 6 14.92 30.96 -22.02
N PHE A 7 16.06 30.59 -21.44
CA PHE A 7 16.28 29.24 -20.93
C PHE A 7 15.26 28.88 -19.84
N SER A 8 15.15 29.71 -18.79
CA SER A 8 14.18 29.51 -17.71
C SER A 8 12.76 29.40 -18.24
N ARG A 9 12.39 30.21 -19.25
CA ARG A 9 11.05 30.19 -19.86
C ARG A 9 10.78 28.85 -20.53
N ILE A 10 11.69 28.38 -21.37
CA ILE A 10 11.51 27.12 -22.11
C ILE A 10 11.50 25.95 -21.13
N PHE A 11 12.45 25.91 -20.19
CA PHE A 11 12.59 24.83 -19.24
C PHE A 11 11.39 24.73 -18.27
N VAL A 12 10.99 25.85 -17.65
CA VAL A 12 9.82 25.90 -16.75
C VAL A 12 8.54 25.57 -17.53
N ALA A 13 8.36 26.11 -18.75
CA ALA A 13 7.19 25.78 -19.56
C ALA A 13 7.13 24.29 -19.91
N ALA A 14 8.26 23.69 -20.32
CA ALA A 14 8.32 22.27 -20.65
C ALA A 14 7.98 21.39 -19.43
N LEU A 15 8.52 21.72 -18.25
CA LEU A 15 8.24 20.97 -17.03
C LEU A 15 6.77 21.07 -16.60
N PHE A 16 6.16 22.26 -16.64
CA PHE A 16 4.76 22.46 -16.29
C PHE A 16 3.82 21.79 -17.30
N LEU A 17 4.16 21.81 -18.59
CA LEU A 17 3.40 21.09 -19.62
C LEU A 17 3.48 19.58 -19.41
N PHE A 18 4.68 19.04 -19.14
CA PHE A 18 4.86 17.62 -18.90
C PHE A 18 4.15 17.17 -17.62
N SER A 19 4.43 17.83 -16.50
CA SER A 19 3.79 17.58 -15.20
C SER A 19 2.27 17.71 -15.27
N GLY A 20 1.77 18.82 -15.84
CA GLY A 20 0.34 19.04 -16.04
C GLY A 20 -0.30 18.00 -16.94
N PHE A 21 0.35 17.57 -18.02
CA PHE A 21 -0.18 16.52 -18.90
C PHE A 21 -0.29 15.17 -18.20
N ILE A 22 0.73 14.76 -17.44
CA ILE A 22 0.69 13.49 -16.71
C ILE A 22 -0.43 13.50 -15.67
N LYS A 23 -0.58 14.60 -14.90
CA LYS A 23 -1.71 14.72 -13.97
C LYS A 23 -3.06 14.81 -14.69
N LEU A 24 -3.12 15.35 -15.91
CA LEU A 24 -4.36 15.44 -16.69
C LEU A 24 -4.79 14.10 -17.25
N ASN A 25 -3.83 13.20 -17.48
CA ASN A 25 -4.10 11.81 -17.84
C ASN A 25 -4.69 11.01 -16.67
N ASP A 26 -4.38 11.37 -15.42
CA ASP A 26 -4.97 10.76 -14.21
C ASP A 26 -5.36 11.80 -13.13
N PRO A 27 -6.41 12.60 -13.37
CA PRO A 27 -6.86 13.62 -12.42
C PRO A 27 -7.49 13.00 -11.17
N LEU A 28 -8.03 11.77 -11.27
CA LEU A 28 -8.58 11.04 -10.13
C LEU A 28 -7.46 10.62 -9.17
N GLY A 29 -6.35 10.08 -9.69
CA GLY A 29 -5.15 9.79 -8.90
C GLY A 29 -4.61 11.03 -8.18
N PHE A 30 -4.48 12.16 -8.91
CA PHE A 30 -4.08 13.42 -8.29
C PHE A 30 -5.07 13.90 -7.21
N SER A 31 -6.37 13.67 -7.39
CA SER A 31 -7.37 14.00 -6.38
C SER A 31 -7.19 13.22 -5.08
N TYR A 32 -6.75 11.95 -5.13
CA TYR A 32 -6.47 11.17 -3.93
C TYR A 32 -5.30 11.77 -3.14
N LYS A 33 -4.25 12.24 -3.84
CA LYS A 33 -3.15 12.97 -3.20
C LYS A 33 -3.61 14.25 -2.53
N LEU A 34 -4.50 15.01 -3.16
CA LEU A 34 -5.10 16.18 -2.51
C LEU A 34 -5.91 15.81 -1.27
N GLN A 35 -6.64 14.69 -1.28
CA GLN A 35 -7.37 14.20 -0.09
C GLN A 35 -6.41 13.85 1.06
N GLU A 36 -5.28 13.21 0.76
CA GLU A 36 -4.22 12.94 1.75
C GLU A 36 -3.70 14.24 2.37
N TYR A 37 -3.45 15.29 1.56
CA TYR A 37 -3.05 16.61 2.08
C TYR A 37 -4.13 17.30 2.90
N PHE A 38 -5.41 17.12 2.56
CA PHE A 38 -6.53 17.75 3.27
C PHE A 38 -6.94 17.05 4.56
N ALA A 39 -6.48 15.81 4.79
CA ALA A 39 -6.80 15.04 5.99
C ALA A 39 -6.33 15.73 7.29
N GLU A 40 -6.97 15.36 8.42
CA GLU A 40 -6.64 15.84 9.78
C GLU A 40 -5.14 15.78 10.09
N GLY A 41 -4.48 14.70 9.68
CA GLY A 41 -3.07 14.45 9.96
C GLY A 41 -2.05 15.31 9.19
N VAL A 42 -2.50 16.17 8.26
CA VAL A 42 -1.62 16.99 7.41
C VAL A 42 -1.98 18.48 7.48
N LEU A 43 -3.01 18.93 6.76
CA LEU A 43 -3.47 20.32 6.80
C LEU A 43 -4.75 20.53 7.63
N ASN A 44 -5.45 19.44 7.97
CA ASN A 44 -6.73 19.49 8.69
C ASN A 44 -7.78 20.37 7.98
N LEU A 45 -7.93 20.15 6.67
CA LEU A 45 -8.85 20.86 5.78
C LEU A 45 -9.90 19.90 5.19
N GLU A 46 -10.46 19.02 6.03
CA GLU A 46 -11.32 17.92 5.57
C GLU A 46 -12.55 18.38 4.79
N PHE A 47 -13.03 19.62 5.03
CA PHE A 47 -14.12 20.22 4.26
C PHE A 47 -13.81 20.34 2.75
N LEU A 48 -12.53 20.28 2.34
CA LEU A 48 -12.10 20.29 0.94
C LEU A 48 -12.08 18.90 0.31
N ILE A 49 -12.10 17.82 1.09
CA ILE A 49 -12.05 16.43 0.59
C ILE A 49 -13.17 16.13 -0.43
N PRO A 50 -14.44 16.53 -0.21
CA PRO A 50 -15.51 16.32 -1.19
C PRO A 50 -15.28 17.06 -2.52
N TYR A 51 -14.50 18.14 -2.49
CA TYR A 51 -14.18 18.97 -3.65
C TYR A 51 -12.83 18.61 -4.29
N ALA A 52 -12.10 17.62 -3.76
CA ALA A 52 -10.74 17.31 -4.18
C ALA A 52 -10.63 16.99 -5.68
N LEU A 53 -11.59 16.26 -6.26
CA LEU A 53 -11.60 15.97 -7.70
C LEU A 53 -11.79 17.24 -8.55
N LEU A 54 -12.70 18.12 -8.14
CA LEU A 54 -12.92 19.40 -8.84
C LEU A 54 -11.66 20.28 -8.76
N ILE A 55 -11.04 20.35 -7.59
CA ILE A 55 -9.79 21.10 -7.38
C ILE A 55 -8.65 20.49 -8.20
N ALA A 56 -8.52 19.15 -8.24
CA ALA A 56 -7.52 18.44 -9.04
C ALA A 56 -7.65 18.79 -10.52
N VAL A 57 -8.84 18.63 -11.10
CA VAL A 57 -9.09 18.96 -12.52
C VAL A 57 -8.77 20.44 -12.80
N PHE A 58 -9.21 21.36 -11.93
CA PHE A 58 -8.91 22.78 -12.10
C PHE A 58 -7.41 23.08 -12.06
N LEU A 59 -6.69 22.61 -11.02
CA LEU A 59 -5.26 22.89 -10.85
C LEU A 59 -4.43 22.33 -11.99
N VAL A 60 -4.75 21.12 -12.46
CA VAL A 60 -4.03 20.45 -13.54
C VAL A 60 -4.23 21.16 -14.88
N ILE A 61 -5.48 21.52 -15.21
CA ILE A 61 -5.76 22.31 -16.41
C ILE A 61 -5.05 23.67 -16.30
N PHE A 62 -5.10 24.31 -15.14
CA PHE A 62 -4.44 25.57 -14.89
C PHE A 62 -2.91 25.46 -15.09
N GLU A 63 -2.29 24.39 -14.61
CA GLU A 63 -0.86 24.10 -14.78
C GLU A 63 -0.47 23.99 -16.26
N VAL A 64 -1.23 23.22 -17.05
CA VAL A 64 -1.02 23.10 -18.51
C VAL A 64 -1.16 24.47 -19.19
N ILE A 65 -2.22 25.22 -18.88
CA ILE A 65 -2.46 26.55 -19.46
C ILE A 65 -1.36 27.54 -19.08
N LEU A 66 -0.85 27.51 -17.85
CA LEU A 66 0.30 28.32 -17.45
C LEU A 66 1.57 27.94 -18.23
N GLY A 67 1.81 26.66 -18.45
CA GLY A 67 2.89 26.17 -19.32
C GLY A 67 2.77 26.71 -20.75
N ILE A 68 1.59 26.63 -21.36
CA ILE A 68 1.32 27.15 -22.72
C ILE A 68 1.49 28.67 -22.76
N THR A 69 0.89 29.40 -21.83
CA THR A 69 0.96 30.87 -21.83
C THR A 69 2.39 31.37 -21.59
N LEU A 70 3.17 30.68 -20.76
CA LEU A 70 4.60 30.97 -20.56
C LEU A 70 5.39 30.72 -21.85
N LEU A 71 5.15 29.59 -22.53
CA LEU A 71 5.81 29.26 -23.79
C LEU A 71 5.46 30.28 -24.88
N LEU A 72 4.21 30.73 -24.97
CA LEU A 72 3.76 31.74 -25.93
C LEU A 72 4.19 33.17 -25.58
N GLY A 73 4.47 33.43 -24.30
CA GLY A 73 4.74 34.78 -23.79
C GLY A 73 3.47 35.63 -23.77
N TYR A 74 2.32 34.99 -23.59
CA TYR A 74 1.00 35.61 -23.49
C TYR A 74 0.73 35.97 -22.02
N LEU A 75 0.29 37.21 -21.75
CA LEU A 75 0.01 37.72 -20.40
C LEU A 75 1.13 37.44 -19.37
N PRO A 76 2.41 37.77 -19.65
CA PRO A 76 3.56 37.34 -18.84
C PRO A 76 3.49 37.77 -17.37
N LYS A 77 2.86 38.91 -17.06
CA LYS A 77 2.65 39.34 -15.66
C LYS A 77 1.74 38.36 -14.91
N PHE A 78 0.59 38.01 -15.49
CA PHE A 78 -0.35 37.06 -14.89
C PHE A 78 0.31 35.69 -14.77
N THR A 79 0.85 35.16 -15.86
CA THR A 79 1.46 33.83 -15.89
C THR A 79 2.57 33.68 -14.86
N VAL A 80 3.52 34.62 -14.79
CA VAL A 80 4.65 34.49 -13.85
C VAL A 80 4.22 34.68 -12.39
N TRP A 81 3.23 35.55 -12.09
CA TRP A 81 2.67 35.65 -10.75
C TRP A 81 1.93 34.38 -10.33
N SER A 82 1.13 33.80 -11.22
CA SER A 82 0.42 32.54 -10.96
C SER A 82 1.38 31.37 -10.77
N LEU A 83 2.42 31.26 -11.61
CA LEU A 83 3.49 30.28 -11.45
C LEU A 83 4.20 30.44 -10.11
N LEU A 84 4.52 31.68 -9.71
CA LEU A 84 5.18 31.96 -8.44
C LEU A 84 4.31 31.55 -7.25
N LEU A 85 3.03 31.92 -7.26
CA LEU A 85 2.09 31.53 -6.19
C LEU A 85 1.97 30.01 -6.08
N MET A 86 1.80 29.34 -7.23
CA MET A 86 1.61 27.90 -7.27
C MET A 86 2.87 27.14 -6.84
N ILE A 87 4.06 27.55 -7.29
CA ILE A 87 5.30 26.89 -6.88
C ILE A 87 5.62 27.15 -5.41
N VAL A 88 5.35 28.34 -4.87
CA VAL A 88 5.54 28.62 -3.44
C VAL A 88 4.62 27.73 -2.60
N PHE A 89 3.36 27.60 -3.01
CA PHE A 89 2.40 26.70 -2.36
C PHE A 89 2.84 25.23 -2.42
N PHE A 90 3.22 24.72 -3.59
CA PHE A 90 3.70 23.34 -3.70
C PHE A 90 5.02 23.11 -2.96
N THR A 91 5.96 24.06 -3.01
CA THR A 91 7.23 23.99 -2.24
C THR A 91 6.96 23.86 -0.75
N PHE A 92 5.94 24.57 -0.23
CA PHE A 92 5.51 24.42 1.16
C PHE A 92 4.96 23.02 1.45
N LEU A 93 4.09 22.48 0.58
CA LEU A 93 3.53 21.13 0.74
C LEU A 93 4.60 20.04 0.64
N THR A 94 5.52 20.15 -0.32
CA THR A 94 6.60 19.17 -0.51
C THR A 94 7.61 19.24 0.63
N PHE A 95 7.92 20.44 1.14
CA PHE A 95 8.70 20.59 2.37
C PHE A 95 8.02 19.97 3.58
N TYR A 96 6.74 20.26 3.79
CA TYR A 96 5.97 19.69 4.91
C TYR A 96 6.01 18.16 4.85
N SER A 97 5.80 17.59 3.65
CA SER A 97 5.85 16.14 3.48
C SER A 97 7.23 15.55 3.76
N ALA A 98 8.28 16.20 3.26
CA ALA A 98 9.66 15.75 3.44
C ALA A 98 10.15 15.87 4.89
N TYR A 99 9.68 16.88 5.62
CA TYR A 99 10.08 17.11 7.01
C TYR A 99 9.32 16.24 8.00
N PHE A 100 8.01 16.02 7.79
CA PHE A 100 7.15 15.28 8.72
C PHE A 100 6.89 13.82 8.29
N ASN A 101 7.45 13.36 7.17
CA ASN A 101 7.24 12.02 6.59
C ASN A 101 5.76 11.62 6.51
N LYS A 102 4.90 12.56 6.07
CA LYS A 102 3.44 12.38 6.06
C LYS A 102 2.87 11.85 4.75
N VAL A 103 3.44 12.24 3.61
CA VAL A 103 2.99 11.81 2.28
C VAL A 103 4.19 11.32 1.46
N THR A 104 4.20 10.04 1.11
CA THR A 104 5.32 9.37 0.45
C THR A 104 5.51 9.81 -1.01
N ASP A 105 4.45 10.26 -1.69
CA ASP A 105 4.50 10.81 -3.04
C ASP A 105 3.74 12.14 -3.15
N CYS A 106 4.46 13.20 -3.55
CA CYS A 106 3.93 14.55 -3.70
C CYS A 106 3.03 14.72 -4.94
N GLY A 107 2.86 13.68 -5.76
CA GLY A 107 1.90 13.64 -6.87
C GLY A 107 2.24 14.55 -8.05
N CYS A 108 3.44 15.13 -8.08
CA CYS A 108 3.83 16.12 -9.09
C CYS A 108 3.88 15.53 -10.51
N PHE A 109 4.37 14.31 -10.67
CA PHE A 109 4.39 13.58 -11.94
C PHE A 109 3.47 12.35 -11.94
N GLY A 110 2.55 12.27 -10.97
CA GLY A 110 1.75 11.07 -10.72
C GLY A 110 2.59 9.79 -10.71
N ASP A 111 1.96 8.70 -11.12
CA ASP A 111 2.59 7.37 -11.15
C ASP A 111 3.67 7.21 -12.24
N ALA A 112 3.87 8.21 -13.11
CA ALA A 112 4.83 8.11 -14.22
C ALA A 112 6.30 8.23 -13.77
N LEU A 113 6.55 9.06 -12.74
CA LEU A 113 7.87 9.27 -12.14
C LEU A 113 7.68 9.51 -10.64
N PRO A 114 7.55 8.44 -9.83
CA PRO A 114 7.46 8.58 -8.38
C PRO A 114 8.76 9.20 -7.88
N LEU A 115 8.63 10.32 -7.16
CA LEU A 115 9.76 11.04 -6.58
C LEU A 115 9.65 10.97 -5.07
N THR A 116 10.77 10.73 -4.40
CA THR A 116 10.82 10.84 -2.94
C THR A 116 10.45 12.27 -2.50
N PRO A 117 10.00 12.47 -1.25
CA PRO A 117 9.65 13.80 -0.76
C PRO A 117 10.78 14.83 -0.91
N TRP A 118 12.03 14.42 -0.65
CA TRP A 118 13.21 15.28 -0.79
C TRP A 118 13.58 15.62 -2.23
N GLU A 119 13.41 14.67 -3.17
CA GLU A 119 13.59 14.93 -4.60
C GLU A 119 12.52 15.90 -5.11
N SER A 120 11.26 15.70 -4.69
CA SER A 120 10.15 16.59 -5.01
C SER A 120 10.39 18.01 -4.51
N PHE A 121 10.79 18.16 -3.25
CA PHE A 121 11.13 19.47 -2.66
C PHE A 121 12.30 20.14 -3.40
N THR A 122 13.37 19.42 -3.68
CA THR A 122 14.55 19.95 -4.38
C THR A 122 14.18 20.45 -5.77
N LYS A 123 13.39 19.68 -6.51
CA LYS A 123 12.87 20.06 -7.83
C LYS A 123 12.03 21.34 -7.74
N ASP A 124 11.16 21.46 -6.74
CA ASP A 124 10.33 22.65 -6.54
C ASP A 124 11.18 23.89 -6.19
N VAL A 125 12.23 23.74 -5.38
CA VAL A 125 13.19 24.83 -5.09
C VAL A 125 13.94 25.28 -6.36
N ILE A 126 14.40 24.34 -7.20
CA ILE A 126 15.03 24.68 -8.48
C ILE A 126 14.04 25.45 -9.38
N LEU A 127 12.80 24.96 -9.47
CA LEU A 127 11.74 25.63 -10.22
C LEU A 127 11.45 27.03 -9.66
N LEU A 128 11.40 27.19 -8.35
CA LEU A 128 11.23 28.48 -7.68
C LEU A 128 12.33 29.46 -8.08
N ILE A 129 13.60 29.05 -8.06
CA ILE A 129 14.73 29.89 -8.49
C ILE A 129 14.57 30.32 -9.95
N LEU A 130 14.23 29.39 -10.85
CA LEU A 130 14.00 29.70 -12.26
C LEU A 130 12.79 30.63 -12.46
N ILE A 131 11.72 30.46 -11.68
CA ILE A 131 10.54 31.34 -11.71
C ILE A 131 10.89 32.73 -11.16
N LEU A 132 11.76 32.86 -10.16
CA LEU A 132 12.25 34.17 -9.69
C LEU A 132 13.06 34.89 -10.78
N VAL A 133 13.87 34.17 -11.56
CA VAL A 133 14.53 34.73 -12.75
C VAL A 133 13.51 35.25 -13.76
N LEU A 134 12.43 34.49 -14.00
CA LEU A 134 11.33 34.94 -14.87
C LEU A 134 10.60 36.16 -14.29
N PHE A 135 10.42 36.21 -12.97
CA PHE A 135 9.73 37.28 -12.25
C PHE A 135 10.47 38.62 -12.36
N PHE A 136 11.77 38.65 -12.09
CA PHE A 136 12.58 39.86 -12.30
C PHE A 136 12.89 40.11 -13.78
N GLY A 137 12.81 39.06 -14.60
CA GLY A 137 13.07 39.06 -16.04
C GLY A 137 11.85 39.30 -16.94
N GLN A 138 10.66 39.61 -16.38
CA GLN A 138 9.39 39.67 -17.12
C GLN A 138 9.44 40.50 -18.41
N LYS A 139 10.23 41.59 -18.43
CA LYS A 139 10.42 42.46 -19.61
C LYS A 139 11.05 41.75 -20.83
N TYR A 140 11.67 40.60 -20.64
CA TYR A 140 12.29 39.80 -21.70
C TYR A 140 11.38 38.69 -22.24
N ILE A 141 10.22 38.46 -21.61
CA ILE A 141 9.22 37.50 -22.08
C ILE A 141 8.37 38.17 -23.14
N ARG A 142 8.74 37.98 -24.41
CA ARG A 142 8.02 38.55 -25.55
C ARG A 142 7.07 37.53 -26.20
N PRO A 143 5.89 37.98 -26.65
CA PRO A 143 4.98 37.23 -27.52
C PRO A 143 5.73 36.64 -28.72
N VAL A 144 5.55 35.34 -28.98
CA VAL A 144 6.11 34.67 -30.18
C VAL A 144 5.20 34.77 -31.40
N LEU A 145 3.91 35.05 -31.18
CA LEU A 145 2.87 35.17 -32.21
C LEU A 145 2.00 36.42 -31.93
N PRO A 146 1.14 36.84 -32.88
CA PRO A 146 0.17 37.90 -32.65
C PRO A 146 -0.79 37.57 -31.49
N VAL A 147 -1.20 38.60 -30.76
CA VAL A 147 -2.05 38.47 -29.55
C VAL A 147 -3.38 37.77 -29.83
N SER A 148 -4.00 37.99 -31.00
CA SER A 148 -5.23 37.32 -31.40
C SER A 148 -5.05 35.81 -31.54
N THR A 149 -3.91 35.35 -32.09
CA THR A 149 -3.59 33.93 -32.22
C THR A 149 -3.41 33.28 -30.85
N HIS A 150 -2.79 33.98 -29.89
CA HIS A 150 -2.62 33.47 -28.53
C HIS A 150 -3.95 33.16 -27.84
N LYS A 151 -4.94 34.06 -27.95
CA LYS A 151 -6.27 33.86 -27.36
C LYS A 151 -6.91 32.57 -27.87
N TRP A 152 -6.84 32.33 -29.18
CA TRP A 152 -7.38 31.13 -29.80
C TRP A 152 -6.62 29.86 -29.39
N ILE A 153 -5.28 29.90 -29.32
CA ILE A 153 -4.49 28.75 -28.85
C ILE A 153 -4.84 28.40 -27.41
N VAL A 154 -4.90 29.39 -26.52
CA VAL A 154 -5.23 29.16 -25.10
C VAL A 154 -6.66 28.63 -24.95
N PHE A 155 -7.62 29.21 -25.68
CA PHE A 155 -9.00 28.74 -25.67
C PHE A 155 -9.12 27.29 -26.17
N ALA A 156 -8.53 26.99 -27.33
CA ALA A 156 -8.53 25.64 -27.89
C ALA A 156 -7.85 24.63 -26.97
N SER A 157 -6.72 25.01 -26.35
CA SER A 157 -6.02 24.15 -25.40
C SER A 157 -6.84 23.89 -24.14
N PHE A 158 -7.51 24.92 -23.60
CA PHE A 158 -8.39 24.78 -22.44
C PHE A 158 -9.56 23.84 -22.74
N THR A 159 -10.22 24.02 -23.89
CA THR A 159 -11.29 23.13 -24.34
C THR A 159 -10.79 21.70 -24.56
N ALA A 160 -9.60 21.53 -25.15
CA ALA A 160 -8.98 20.21 -25.32
C ALA A 160 -8.67 19.54 -23.98
N CYS A 161 -8.14 20.29 -23.00
CA CYS A 161 -7.88 19.76 -21.66
C CYS A 161 -9.17 19.34 -20.95
N LEU A 162 -10.26 20.11 -21.08
CA LEU A 162 -11.57 19.73 -20.53
C LEU A 162 -12.11 18.47 -21.18
N GLY A 163 -12.05 18.37 -22.52
CA GLY A 163 -12.48 17.19 -23.25
C GLY A 163 -11.68 15.95 -22.89
N PHE A 164 -10.35 16.10 -22.74
CA PHE A 164 -9.47 15.01 -22.33
C PHE A 164 -9.69 14.60 -20.87
N ALA A 165 -9.86 15.56 -19.94
CA ALA A 165 -10.22 15.27 -18.55
C ALA A 165 -11.55 14.51 -18.45
N TYR A 166 -12.56 14.94 -19.20
CA TYR A 166 -13.84 14.23 -19.28
C TYR A 166 -13.67 12.80 -19.82
N TYR A 167 -12.88 12.65 -20.89
CA TYR A 167 -12.59 11.34 -21.46
C TYR A 167 -11.93 10.40 -20.46
N VAL A 168 -10.84 10.79 -19.79
CA VAL A 168 -10.12 9.90 -18.87
C VAL A 168 -10.93 9.55 -17.61
N LEU A 169 -11.83 10.45 -17.17
CA LEU A 169 -12.77 10.17 -16.08
C LEU A 169 -13.89 9.21 -16.49
N MET A 170 -14.22 9.13 -17.78
CA MET A 170 -15.28 8.28 -18.29
C MET A 170 -14.78 6.97 -18.92
N HIS A 171 -13.49 6.85 -19.25
CA HIS A 171 -12.92 5.75 -20.06
C HIS A 171 -11.59 5.18 -19.56
N LEU A 172 -11.16 5.51 -18.34
CA LEU A 172 -9.81 5.30 -17.79
C LEU A 172 -8.73 6.25 -18.37
N PRO A 173 -7.61 6.44 -17.65
CA PRO A 173 -6.42 7.10 -18.18
C PRO A 173 -5.99 6.53 -19.53
N ALA A 174 -5.65 7.41 -20.48
CA ALA A 174 -5.20 7.01 -21.81
C ALA A 174 -3.85 6.28 -21.77
N PHE A 175 -2.99 6.65 -20.82
CA PHE A 175 -1.73 5.98 -20.53
C PHE A 175 -1.75 5.43 -19.11
N ASP A 176 -1.43 4.15 -18.96
CA ASP A 176 -1.36 3.51 -17.64
C ASP A 176 0.08 3.36 -17.18
N PHE A 177 0.48 4.19 -16.21
CA PHE A 177 1.82 4.18 -15.61
C PHE A 177 1.90 3.35 -14.32
N ARG A 178 0.76 2.81 -13.85
CA ARG A 178 0.67 2.11 -12.56
C ARG A 178 1.26 0.71 -12.66
N ALA A 179 1.56 0.12 -11.50
CA ALA A 179 2.06 -1.25 -11.41
C ALA A 179 1.14 -2.27 -12.12
N TYR A 180 -0.17 -2.05 -12.07
CA TYR A 180 -1.20 -2.93 -12.66
C TYR A 180 -1.56 -2.60 -14.11
N LYS A 181 -0.62 -2.12 -14.93
CA LYS A 181 -0.87 -1.92 -16.37
C LYS A 181 -1.14 -3.27 -17.08
N ILE A 182 -1.78 -3.20 -18.25
CA ILE A 182 -2.02 -4.38 -19.09
C ILE A 182 -0.68 -5.06 -19.42
N GLY A 183 -0.64 -6.39 -19.31
CA GLY A 183 0.54 -7.23 -19.48
C GLY A 183 1.33 -7.51 -18.20
N THR A 184 1.06 -6.83 -17.09
CA THR A 184 1.69 -7.15 -15.79
C THR A 184 1.11 -8.44 -15.20
N ASN A 185 1.97 -9.32 -14.68
CA ASN A 185 1.56 -10.41 -13.79
C ASN A 185 1.59 -9.94 -12.33
N ILE A 186 0.44 -10.05 -11.65
CA ILE A 186 0.27 -9.59 -10.27
C ILE A 186 1.15 -10.40 -9.31
N GLN A 187 1.27 -11.72 -9.50
CA GLN A 187 2.10 -12.58 -8.65
C GLN A 187 3.58 -12.22 -8.78
N GLU A 188 4.09 -12.13 -10.01
CA GLU A 188 5.47 -11.73 -10.27
C GLU A 188 5.76 -10.31 -9.77
N GLY A 189 4.78 -9.40 -9.85
CA GLY A 189 4.91 -8.03 -9.34
C GLY A 189 4.95 -7.93 -7.81
N MET A 190 4.57 -8.99 -7.08
CA MET A 190 4.68 -9.11 -5.63
C MET A 190 6.00 -9.75 -5.18
N GLU A 191 6.75 -10.36 -6.09
CA GLU A 191 7.99 -11.04 -5.73
C GLU A 191 9.10 -10.04 -5.41
N ILE A 192 9.84 -10.34 -4.34
CA ILE A 192 11.08 -9.64 -3.99
C ILE A 192 12.23 -10.39 -4.69
N PRO A 193 12.98 -9.75 -5.60
CA PRO A 193 14.08 -10.41 -6.29
C PRO A 193 15.16 -10.92 -5.34
N GLU A 194 15.80 -12.03 -5.69
CA GLU A 194 16.96 -12.52 -4.94
C GLU A 194 18.08 -11.47 -4.88
N GLY A 195 18.58 -11.20 -3.68
CA GLY A 195 19.63 -10.19 -3.45
C GLY A 195 19.12 -8.74 -3.40
N ALA A 196 17.81 -8.52 -3.40
CA ALA A 196 17.25 -7.19 -3.22
C ALA A 196 17.70 -6.56 -1.87
N PRO A 197 17.97 -5.24 -1.83
CA PRO A 197 18.36 -4.53 -0.62
C PRO A 197 17.40 -4.81 0.54
N LYS A 198 17.92 -5.24 1.67
CA LYS A 198 17.13 -5.38 2.90
C LYS A 198 17.05 -4.05 3.62
N ALA A 199 15.95 -3.82 4.32
CA ALA A 199 15.82 -2.67 5.19
C ALA A 199 16.85 -2.76 6.33
N GLU A 200 17.52 -1.65 6.61
CA GLU A 200 18.48 -1.51 7.71
C GLU A 200 17.87 -0.58 8.76
N PHE A 201 17.79 -1.06 10.01
CA PHE A 201 17.22 -0.30 11.13
C PHE A 201 18.30 -0.04 12.18
N ALA A 202 18.29 1.16 12.76
CA ALA A 202 18.96 1.51 13.99
C ALA A 202 17.95 1.48 15.13
N TYR A 203 18.33 0.88 16.25
CA TYR A 203 17.53 0.83 17.47
C TYR A 203 18.26 1.62 18.54
N HIS A 204 17.68 2.73 18.98
CA HIS A 204 18.20 3.60 20.04
C HIS A 204 17.56 3.22 21.37
N TRP A 205 18.26 2.37 22.10
CA TRP A 205 17.82 1.84 23.38
C TRP A 205 18.16 2.81 24.51
N LYS A 206 17.15 3.23 25.26
CA LYS A 206 17.30 4.13 26.39
C LYS A 206 17.28 3.35 27.71
N PHE A 207 18.34 3.50 28.51
CA PHE A 207 18.50 2.85 29.81
C PHE A 207 18.64 3.84 30.94
N LYS A 208 18.13 3.48 32.11
CA LYS A 208 18.47 4.10 33.39
C LYS A 208 19.54 3.28 34.10
N LEU A 209 20.75 3.82 34.18
CA LEU A 209 21.88 3.19 34.87
C LEU A 209 21.67 3.22 36.39
N SER A 210 22.38 2.35 37.11
CA SER A 210 22.34 2.25 38.58
C SER A 210 22.70 3.56 39.31
N ASN A 211 23.40 4.47 38.62
CA ASN A 211 23.74 5.81 39.12
C ASN A 211 22.63 6.87 38.86
N GLY A 212 21.48 6.46 38.34
CA GLY A 212 20.33 7.32 38.03
C GLY A 212 20.42 8.07 36.70
N LYS A 213 21.54 7.99 35.96
CA LYS A 213 21.71 8.64 34.65
C LYS A 213 21.06 7.83 33.53
N GLU A 214 20.58 8.55 32.52
CA GLU A 214 20.05 7.95 31.29
C GLU A 214 21.17 7.78 30.26
N GLN A 215 21.18 6.66 29.55
CA GLN A 215 22.11 6.37 28.46
C GLN A 215 21.34 5.83 27.26
N ILE A 216 21.65 6.34 26.07
CA ILE A 216 21.12 5.82 24.79
C ILE A 216 22.21 5.01 24.11
N ILE A 217 21.87 3.83 23.61
CA ILE A 217 22.78 2.93 22.89
C ILE A 217 22.13 2.55 21.57
N THR A 218 22.85 2.75 20.47
CA THR A 218 22.37 2.43 19.13
C THR A 218 22.86 1.04 18.71
N THR A 219 21.97 0.18 18.24
CA THR A 219 22.30 -1.14 17.66
C THR A 219 21.56 -1.35 16.35
N SER A 220 21.93 -2.38 15.57
CA SER A 220 21.24 -2.75 14.32
C SER A 220 20.15 -3.82 14.52
N GLY A 221 19.65 -3.96 15.75
CA GLY A 221 18.62 -4.96 16.14
C GLY A 221 18.96 -5.73 17.41
N ASP A 222 20.24 -5.77 17.78
CA ASP A 222 20.70 -6.47 18.97
C ASP A 222 20.33 -5.71 20.24
N TYR A 223 19.89 -6.41 21.28
CA TYR A 223 19.69 -5.78 22.58
C TYR A 223 21.06 -5.45 23.21
N PRO A 224 21.34 -4.19 23.58
CA PRO A 224 22.66 -3.80 24.06
C PRO A 224 22.94 -4.36 25.46
N SER A 225 24.16 -4.86 25.64
CA SER A 225 24.63 -5.44 26.91
C SER A 225 24.95 -4.36 27.95
N VAL A 226 23.91 -3.78 28.57
CA VAL A 226 24.06 -2.78 29.63
C VAL A 226 23.28 -3.12 30.89
N VAL A 227 23.95 -2.97 32.04
CA VAL A 227 23.37 -3.14 33.37
C VAL A 227 22.60 -1.87 33.75
N GLY A 228 21.31 -1.87 33.45
CA GLY A 228 20.41 -0.76 33.74
C GLY A 228 18.95 -1.13 33.51
N LYS A 229 18.01 -0.32 34.01
CA LYS A 229 16.58 -0.51 33.75
C LYS A 229 16.25 0.05 32.37
N PHE A 230 15.74 -0.79 31.47
CA PHE A 230 15.21 -0.37 30.18
C PHE A 230 14.09 0.67 30.36
N ILE A 231 14.14 1.73 29.56
CA ILE A 231 13.13 2.79 29.54
C ILE A 231 12.31 2.71 28.25
N ASP A 232 12.98 2.79 27.09
CA ASP A 232 12.34 2.91 25.79
C ASP A 232 13.29 2.51 24.65
N VAL A 233 12.75 2.18 23.47
CA VAL A 233 13.53 1.93 22.26
C VAL A 233 12.92 2.70 21.09
N GLU A 234 13.70 3.64 20.54
CA GLU A 234 13.32 4.34 19.32
C GLU A 234 13.93 3.61 18.12
N THR A 235 13.13 3.29 17.11
CA THR A 235 13.62 2.66 15.87
C THR A 235 13.75 3.71 14.78
N GLU A 236 14.94 3.84 14.19
CA GLU A 236 15.24 4.68 13.05
C GLU A 236 15.51 3.78 11.83
N THR A 237 14.76 3.96 10.74
CA THR A 237 15.09 3.29 9.47
C THR A 237 16.29 4.00 8.85
N ILE A 238 17.45 3.33 8.82
CA ILE A 238 18.68 3.86 8.21
C ILE A 238 18.58 3.76 6.69
N LYS A 239 18.03 2.66 6.20
CA LYS A 239 17.89 2.38 4.77
C LYS A 239 16.63 1.60 4.51
N GLU A 240 15.78 2.12 3.63
CA GLU A 240 14.59 1.41 3.17
C GLU A 240 14.99 0.14 2.39
N GLY A 241 14.25 -0.94 2.64
CA GLY A 241 14.38 -2.18 1.87
C GLY A 241 13.78 -2.04 0.48
N TYR A 242 14.03 -3.02 -0.38
CA TYR A 242 13.32 -3.12 -1.64
C TYR A 242 11.84 -3.42 -1.39
N GLU A 243 10.99 -2.53 -1.86
CA GLU A 243 9.54 -2.73 -1.87
C GLU A 243 9.12 -3.17 -3.28
N PRO A 244 8.39 -4.30 -3.41
CA PRO A 244 7.93 -4.76 -4.72
C PRO A 244 6.91 -3.78 -5.31
N PRO A 245 6.84 -3.64 -6.65
CA PRO A 245 5.89 -2.74 -7.31
C PRO A 245 4.43 -2.99 -6.92
N ILE A 246 4.10 -4.22 -6.52
CA ILE A 246 2.82 -4.61 -5.94
C ILE A 246 3.09 -5.17 -4.54
N HIS A 247 2.62 -4.51 -3.48
CA HIS A 247 2.85 -4.93 -2.09
C HIS A 247 1.57 -5.05 -1.26
N ASP A 248 0.50 -4.33 -1.63
CA ASP A 248 -0.77 -4.29 -0.88
C ASP A 248 -1.89 -5.15 -1.48
N PHE A 249 -1.59 -6.00 -2.46
CA PHE A 249 -2.62 -6.83 -3.09
C PHE A 249 -2.88 -8.11 -2.29
N ALA A 250 -4.11 -8.24 -1.81
CA ALA A 250 -4.63 -9.48 -1.23
C ALA A 250 -6.11 -9.65 -1.59
N ILE A 251 -6.56 -10.89 -1.75
CA ILE A 251 -7.95 -11.26 -1.98
C ILE A 251 -8.42 -12.06 -0.76
N GLU A 252 -9.04 -11.38 0.19
CA GLU A 252 -9.39 -11.95 1.50
C GLU A 252 -10.89 -12.09 1.67
N LYS A 253 -11.35 -13.12 2.38
CA LYS A 253 -12.75 -13.23 2.81
C LYS A 253 -12.81 -14.06 4.09
N ASP A 254 -13.51 -13.56 5.10
CA ASP A 254 -13.66 -14.22 6.40
C ASP A 254 -12.30 -14.61 7.02
N ASP A 255 -11.33 -13.69 6.96
CA ASP A 255 -9.93 -13.86 7.42
C ASP A 255 -9.13 -14.96 6.68
N VAL A 256 -9.63 -15.45 5.55
CA VAL A 256 -8.94 -16.39 4.66
C VAL A 256 -8.44 -15.66 3.42
N ASP A 257 -7.16 -15.82 3.10
CA ASP A 257 -6.55 -15.25 1.89
C ASP A 257 -6.60 -16.26 0.72
N TYR A 258 -7.31 -15.86 -0.34
CA TYR A 258 -7.55 -16.60 -1.58
C TYR A 258 -6.67 -16.10 -2.76
N THR A 259 -5.71 -15.20 -2.51
CA THR A 259 -4.91 -14.53 -3.55
C THR A 259 -4.28 -15.53 -4.52
N SER A 260 -3.57 -16.53 -3.99
CA SER A 260 -2.90 -17.55 -4.82
C SER A 260 -3.89 -18.41 -5.61
N GLU A 261 -5.05 -18.73 -5.02
CA GLU A 261 -6.09 -19.52 -5.68
C GLU A 261 -6.65 -18.76 -6.90
N PHE A 262 -7.06 -17.51 -6.69
CA PHE A 262 -7.65 -16.70 -7.76
C PHE A 262 -6.63 -16.34 -8.82
N LEU A 263 -5.42 -15.95 -8.43
CA LEU A 263 -4.38 -15.61 -9.39
C LEU A 263 -3.88 -16.84 -10.17
N ALA A 264 -4.09 -18.08 -9.71
CA ALA A 264 -3.81 -19.28 -10.50
C ALA A 264 -4.85 -19.57 -11.60
N LYS A 265 -6.03 -18.93 -11.56
CA LYS A 265 -7.12 -19.20 -12.53
C LYS A 265 -6.77 -18.64 -13.91
N GLU A 266 -7.05 -19.44 -14.94
CA GLU A 266 -6.76 -19.08 -16.33
C GLU A 266 -7.76 -18.08 -16.92
N ASN A 267 -9.00 -18.05 -16.41
CA ASN A 267 -10.09 -17.22 -16.92
C ASN A 267 -10.84 -16.55 -15.76
N LEU A 268 -10.28 -15.47 -15.23
CA LEU A 268 -10.83 -14.74 -14.09
C LEU A 268 -11.22 -13.31 -14.48
N ILE A 269 -12.42 -12.89 -14.10
CA ILE A 269 -12.87 -11.50 -14.16
C ILE A 269 -12.94 -10.96 -12.73
N LEU A 270 -12.23 -9.86 -12.49
CA LEU A 270 -12.31 -9.08 -11.26
C LEU A 270 -13.18 -7.85 -11.50
N ILE A 271 -14.17 -7.65 -10.63
CA ILE A 271 -14.93 -6.41 -10.53
C ILE A 271 -14.33 -5.57 -9.41
N VAL A 272 -13.50 -4.61 -9.78
CA VAL A 272 -12.77 -3.73 -8.86
C VAL A 272 -13.68 -2.59 -8.42
N THR A 273 -13.94 -2.49 -7.13
CA THR A 273 -14.81 -1.47 -6.54
C THR A 273 -14.19 -0.96 -5.25
N TYR A 274 -13.34 0.07 -5.31
CA TYR A 274 -12.57 0.52 -4.14
C TYR A 274 -13.47 0.92 -2.96
N ASN A 275 -14.66 1.48 -3.22
CA ASN A 275 -15.61 1.82 -2.17
C ASN A 275 -17.05 1.78 -2.72
N LEU A 276 -17.87 0.87 -2.22
CA LEU A 276 -19.25 0.63 -2.65
C LEU A 276 -20.15 1.86 -2.43
N SER A 277 -19.95 2.56 -1.31
CA SER A 277 -20.72 3.77 -0.97
C SER A 277 -20.39 4.97 -1.87
N LYS A 278 -19.22 4.96 -2.53
CA LYS A 278 -18.79 5.95 -3.53
C LYS A 278 -18.94 5.45 -4.98
N SER A 279 -19.59 4.30 -5.18
CA SER A 279 -19.72 3.70 -6.51
C SER A 279 -20.85 4.33 -7.32
N GLU A 280 -20.64 4.39 -8.63
CA GLU A 280 -21.64 4.91 -9.56
C GLU A 280 -22.72 3.87 -9.82
N SER A 281 -23.94 4.15 -9.35
CA SER A 281 -25.05 3.18 -9.38
C SER A 281 -25.41 2.71 -10.80
N GLU A 282 -25.17 3.54 -11.82
CA GLU A 282 -25.39 3.19 -13.24
C GLU A 282 -24.39 2.14 -13.73
N GLY A 283 -23.16 2.16 -13.19
CA GLY A 283 -22.10 1.22 -13.53
C GLY A 283 -22.44 -0.23 -13.16
N PHE A 284 -23.14 -0.44 -12.04
CA PHE A 284 -23.52 -1.80 -11.63
C PHE A 284 -24.48 -2.50 -12.59
N SER A 285 -25.34 -1.76 -13.30
CA SER A 285 -26.22 -2.36 -14.30
C SER A 285 -25.43 -2.93 -15.48
N LYS A 286 -24.44 -2.18 -15.98
CA LYS A 286 -23.55 -2.64 -17.06
C LYS A 286 -22.64 -3.78 -16.59
N VAL A 287 -22.10 -3.67 -15.37
CA VAL A 287 -21.31 -4.73 -14.74
C VAL A 287 -22.12 -6.02 -14.62
N LYS A 288 -23.38 -5.94 -14.15
CA LYS A 288 -24.25 -7.11 -14.04
C LYS A 288 -24.38 -7.83 -15.39
N GLU A 289 -24.74 -7.09 -16.45
CA GLU A 289 -24.91 -7.66 -17.79
C GLU A 289 -23.65 -8.37 -18.29
N ILE A 290 -22.48 -7.71 -18.19
CA ILE A 290 -21.23 -8.29 -18.68
C ILE A 290 -20.76 -9.46 -17.82
N THR A 291 -20.98 -9.43 -16.51
CA THR A 291 -20.61 -10.53 -15.60
C THR A 291 -21.50 -11.75 -15.77
N ASP A 292 -22.81 -11.59 -15.95
CA ASP A 292 -23.72 -12.70 -16.25
C ASP A 292 -23.29 -13.38 -17.57
N LYS A 293 -22.91 -12.59 -18.58
CA LYS A 293 -22.35 -13.10 -19.84
C LYS A 293 -21.02 -13.83 -19.61
N ALA A 294 -20.11 -13.27 -18.82
CA ALA A 294 -18.83 -13.90 -18.52
C ALA A 294 -19.02 -15.26 -17.81
N ILE A 295 -19.89 -15.33 -16.80
CA ILE A 295 -20.25 -16.57 -16.10
C ILE A 295 -20.83 -17.59 -17.10
N SER A 296 -21.74 -17.16 -17.98
CA SER A 296 -22.33 -18.04 -19.00
C SER A 296 -21.30 -18.59 -20.01
N ASN A 297 -20.22 -17.84 -20.23
CA ASN A 297 -19.09 -18.24 -21.08
C ASN A 297 -18.02 -19.06 -20.34
N GLY A 298 -18.19 -19.32 -19.04
CA GLY A 298 -17.30 -20.17 -18.24
C GLY A 298 -16.20 -19.42 -17.49
N TYR A 299 -16.24 -18.09 -17.42
CA TYR A 299 -15.30 -17.33 -16.58
C TYR A 299 -15.67 -17.44 -15.10
N ASP A 300 -14.64 -17.50 -14.25
CA ASP A 300 -14.80 -17.18 -12.83
C ASP A 300 -14.95 -15.66 -12.68
N VAL A 301 -15.89 -15.21 -11.86
CA VAL A 301 -16.13 -13.79 -11.61
C VAL A 301 -16.16 -13.53 -10.11
N ILE A 302 -15.37 -12.57 -9.65
CA ILE A 302 -15.40 -12.08 -8.26
C ILE A 302 -15.37 -10.56 -8.21
N GLY A 303 -15.91 -9.99 -7.13
CA GLY A 303 -15.77 -8.58 -6.80
C GLY A 303 -14.66 -8.36 -5.78
N LEU A 304 -13.91 -7.26 -5.90
CA LEU A 304 -12.93 -6.83 -4.91
C LEU A 304 -13.34 -5.45 -4.35
N THR A 305 -13.33 -5.29 -3.03
CA THR A 305 -13.73 -4.04 -2.37
C THR A 305 -13.05 -3.84 -1.02
N ALA A 306 -12.85 -2.59 -0.61
CA ALA A 306 -12.44 -2.24 0.75
C ALA A 306 -13.65 -1.92 1.66
N SER A 307 -14.87 -2.19 1.20
CA SER A 307 -16.11 -1.82 1.89
C SER A 307 -16.56 -2.87 2.88
N THR A 308 -17.50 -2.49 3.74
CA THR A 308 -18.00 -3.37 4.80
C THR A 308 -18.92 -4.48 4.26
N PRO A 309 -19.06 -5.61 4.98
CA PRO A 309 -20.03 -6.66 4.63
C PRO A 309 -21.48 -6.16 4.49
N GLN A 310 -21.84 -5.12 5.24
CA GLN A 310 -23.14 -4.47 5.17
C GLN A 310 -23.34 -3.77 3.82
N ASP A 311 -22.34 -3.01 3.36
CA ASP A 311 -22.38 -2.34 2.06
C ASP A 311 -22.42 -3.34 0.90
N ILE A 312 -21.66 -4.44 1.02
CA ILE A 312 -21.66 -5.56 0.06
C ILE A 312 -23.07 -6.14 -0.09
N SER A 313 -23.71 -6.48 1.03
CA SER A 313 -25.04 -7.09 1.04
C SER A 313 -26.09 -6.18 0.40
N LEU A 314 -26.02 -4.87 0.69
CA LEU A 314 -26.92 -3.87 0.11
C LEU A 314 -26.76 -3.76 -1.41
N VAL A 315 -25.52 -3.69 -1.91
CA VAL A 315 -25.27 -3.56 -3.36
C VAL A 315 -25.64 -4.84 -4.10
N GLN A 316 -25.28 -6.01 -3.56
CA GLN A 316 -25.63 -7.30 -4.15
C GLN A 316 -27.15 -7.48 -4.27
N GLN A 317 -27.91 -7.17 -3.20
CA GLN A 317 -29.37 -7.26 -3.22
C GLN A 317 -29.99 -6.26 -4.20
N LYS A 318 -29.51 -5.02 -4.19
CA LYS A 318 -30.06 -3.94 -5.02
C LYS A 318 -29.85 -4.19 -6.52
N HIS A 319 -28.69 -4.74 -6.91
CA HIS A 319 -28.30 -4.88 -8.31
C HIS A 319 -28.38 -6.32 -8.84
N GLY A 320 -28.67 -7.30 -7.98
CA GLY A 320 -28.79 -8.71 -8.38
C GLY A 320 -27.50 -9.27 -8.97
N LEU A 321 -26.36 -8.94 -8.34
CA LEU A 321 -25.04 -9.39 -8.77
C LEU A 321 -24.84 -10.87 -8.48
N SER A 322 -24.40 -11.64 -9.47
CA SER A 322 -24.31 -13.11 -9.42
C SER A 322 -22.93 -13.61 -8.99
N PHE A 323 -22.13 -12.77 -8.34
CA PHE A 323 -20.77 -13.06 -7.90
C PHE A 323 -20.54 -12.60 -6.46
N GLU A 324 -19.53 -13.19 -5.82
CA GLU A 324 -19.16 -12.88 -4.45
C GLU A 324 -18.11 -11.77 -4.38
N PHE A 325 -18.13 -11.01 -3.30
CA PHE A 325 -17.12 -9.99 -3.01
C PHE A 325 -16.07 -10.54 -2.03
N TYR A 326 -14.84 -10.09 -2.24
CA TYR A 326 -13.68 -10.29 -1.40
C TYR A 326 -13.10 -8.92 -1.02
N THR A 327 -12.42 -8.90 0.12
CA THR A 327 -11.75 -7.73 0.68
C THR A 327 -10.37 -7.57 0.07
N THR A 328 -10.05 -6.34 -0.31
CA THR A 328 -8.71 -5.90 -0.74
C THR A 328 -8.50 -4.47 -0.28
N ASP A 329 -7.25 -4.07 -0.02
CA ASP A 329 -6.91 -2.71 0.39
C ASP A 329 -7.43 -1.62 -0.60
N GLU A 330 -7.92 -0.50 -0.07
CA GLU A 330 -8.51 0.57 -0.88
C GLU A 330 -7.48 1.22 -1.81
N THR A 331 -6.24 1.38 -1.35
CA THR A 331 -5.13 1.96 -2.12
C THR A 331 -4.72 1.02 -3.25
N ALA A 332 -4.65 -0.29 -2.98
CA ALA A 332 -4.43 -1.30 -4.01
C ALA A 332 -5.53 -1.23 -5.08
N LEU A 333 -6.81 -1.20 -4.68
CA LEU A 333 -7.95 -1.14 -5.62
C LEU A 333 -7.95 0.12 -6.47
N LYS A 334 -7.70 1.29 -5.86
CA LYS A 334 -7.54 2.55 -6.60
C LYS A 334 -6.41 2.44 -7.61
N THR A 335 -5.29 1.83 -7.24
CA THR A 335 -4.10 1.67 -8.10
C THR A 335 -4.36 0.69 -9.25
N ILE A 336 -5.15 -0.36 -9.03
CA ILE A 336 -5.57 -1.27 -10.09
C ILE A 336 -6.38 -0.49 -11.14
N LEU A 337 -7.39 0.28 -10.77
CA LEU A 337 -8.32 0.87 -11.73
C LEU A 337 -8.88 2.21 -11.27
N ARG A 338 -8.92 3.21 -12.17
CA ARG A 338 -9.57 4.51 -11.92
C ARG A 338 -11.06 4.46 -12.27
N SER A 339 -11.76 3.44 -11.78
CA SER A 339 -13.19 3.23 -12.02
C SER A 339 -13.84 2.54 -10.81
N ASN A 340 -15.10 2.84 -10.54
CA ASN A 340 -15.80 2.38 -9.34
C ASN A 340 -17.32 2.19 -9.60
N PRO A 341 -17.76 1.02 -10.07
CA PRO A 341 -16.99 -0.22 -10.29
C PRO A 341 -16.22 -0.21 -11.61
N GLY A 342 -15.22 -1.08 -11.78
CA GLY A 342 -14.68 -1.38 -13.10
C GLY A 342 -14.16 -2.80 -13.22
N ILE A 343 -13.70 -3.16 -14.42
CA ILE A 343 -13.55 -4.56 -14.83
C ILE A 343 -12.10 -4.85 -15.18
N VAL A 344 -11.56 -5.95 -14.67
CA VAL A 344 -10.22 -6.44 -15.00
C VAL A 344 -10.32 -7.91 -15.39
N LYS A 345 -9.75 -8.27 -16.54
CA LYS A 345 -9.65 -9.67 -17.00
C LYS A 345 -8.25 -10.17 -16.76
N LEU A 346 -8.15 -11.29 -16.07
CA LEU A 346 -6.90 -11.94 -15.72
C LEU A 346 -6.79 -13.34 -16.34
N SER A 347 -5.55 -13.75 -16.60
CA SER A 347 -5.18 -15.14 -16.85
C SER A 347 -3.90 -15.48 -16.11
N LYS A 348 -3.97 -16.43 -15.17
CA LYS A 348 -2.83 -16.86 -14.32
C LYS A 348 -2.08 -15.66 -13.72
N GLY A 349 -2.84 -14.72 -13.16
CA GLY A 349 -2.34 -13.50 -12.53
C GLY A 349 -1.95 -12.38 -13.52
N THR A 350 -1.90 -12.66 -14.82
CA THR A 350 -1.57 -11.67 -15.85
C THR A 350 -2.78 -10.85 -16.26
N ILE A 351 -2.64 -9.53 -16.22
CA ILE A 351 -3.67 -8.57 -16.63
C ILE A 351 -3.77 -8.54 -18.15
N LEU A 352 -4.90 -9.02 -18.69
CA LEU A 352 -5.16 -9.04 -20.13
C LEU A 352 -5.93 -7.80 -20.60
N GLU A 353 -6.96 -7.41 -19.85
CA GLU A 353 -7.82 -6.28 -20.21
C GLU A 353 -8.26 -5.51 -18.96
N LYS A 354 -8.50 -4.21 -19.13
CA LYS A 354 -9.01 -3.31 -18.09
C LYS A 354 -10.01 -2.37 -18.72
N TRP A 355 -11.18 -2.24 -18.11
CA TRP A 355 -12.27 -1.43 -18.64
C TRP A 355 -12.96 -0.61 -17.56
N HIS A 356 -13.24 0.65 -17.89
CA HIS A 356 -14.23 1.44 -17.16
C HIS A 356 -15.59 0.76 -17.32
N TRP A 357 -16.50 0.90 -16.35
CA TRP A 357 -17.87 0.40 -16.51
C TRP A 357 -18.58 0.99 -17.73
N ASN A 358 -18.19 2.19 -18.18
CA ASN A 358 -18.73 2.80 -19.40
C ASN A 358 -18.43 2.02 -20.67
N ASP A 359 -17.32 1.29 -20.66
CA ASP A 359 -16.75 0.54 -21.77
C ASP A 359 -16.89 -0.98 -21.57
N ALA A 360 -17.73 -1.41 -20.62
CA ALA A 360 -17.89 -2.81 -20.25
C ALA A 360 -18.20 -3.72 -21.46
N GLU A 361 -18.91 -3.21 -22.45
CA GLU A 361 -19.24 -3.92 -23.69
C GLU A 361 -18.04 -4.24 -24.58
N LYS A 362 -16.90 -3.57 -24.39
CA LYS A 362 -15.65 -3.84 -25.12
C LYS A 362 -14.90 -5.06 -24.60
N LEU A 363 -15.27 -5.57 -23.41
CA LEU A 363 -14.65 -6.75 -22.83
C LEU A 363 -14.78 -7.96 -23.76
N SER A 364 -13.64 -8.53 -24.15
CA SER A 364 -13.65 -9.75 -24.96
C SER A 364 -13.96 -10.96 -24.09
N LEU A 365 -15.07 -11.64 -24.38
CA LEU A 365 -15.54 -12.83 -23.68
C LEU A 365 -15.68 -13.99 -24.66
N GLU A 366 -14.63 -14.79 -24.76
CA GLU A 366 -14.64 -16.04 -25.52
C GLU A 366 -15.32 -17.15 -24.71
N LYS A 367 -15.86 -18.17 -25.36
CA LYS A 367 -16.39 -19.33 -24.63
C LYS A 367 -15.22 -20.17 -24.16
N VAL A 368 -15.03 -20.25 -22.84
CA VAL A 368 -13.93 -20.97 -22.21
C VAL A 368 -14.45 -22.21 -21.50
N THR A 369 -13.56 -23.17 -21.25
CA THR A 369 -13.91 -24.27 -20.37
C THR A 369 -13.94 -23.71 -18.95
N PRO A 370 -15.07 -23.83 -18.22
CA PRO A 370 -15.10 -23.41 -16.83
C PRO A 370 -13.92 -24.03 -16.10
N SER A 371 -13.21 -23.21 -15.33
CA SER A 371 -12.25 -23.75 -14.38
C SER A 371 -13.00 -24.82 -13.60
N LYS A 372 -12.46 -26.05 -13.54
CA LYS A 372 -13.01 -27.11 -12.67
C LYS A 372 -12.73 -26.69 -11.24
N SER A 373 -13.43 -25.68 -10.78
CA SER A 373 -13.44 -25.34 -9.39
C SER A 373 -14.17 -26.47 -8.69
N LYS A 374 -13.56 -27.05 -7.66
CA LYS A 374 -14.13 -28.09 -6.80
C LYS A 374 -15.31 -27.55 -5.96
N ILE A 375 -16.17 -26.71 -6.54
CA ILE A 375 -17.11 -25.84 -5.81
C ILE A 375 -18.42 -26.55 -5.42
N SER A 376 -18.70 -27.77 -5.88
CA SER A 376 -20.00 -28.41 -5.57
C SER A 376 -19.97 -29.83 -5.00
N GLN A 377 -18.81 -30.39 -4.63
CA GLN A 377 -18.78 -31.72 -3.97
C GLN A 377 -17.90 -31.86 -2.73
N ASN A 378 -17.13 -30.85 -2.31
CA ASN A 378 -16.23 -30.97 -1.16
C ASN A 378 -16.47 -29.89 -0.07
N ILE A 379 -17.71 -29.63 0.33
CA ILE A 379 -18.02 -28.82 1.53
C ILE A 379 -17.66 -29.57 2.85
N LYS A 380 -16.88 -30.66 2.81
CA LYS A 380 -16.46 -31.36 4.04
C LYS A 380 -15.01 -31.77 4.17
N GLU A 381 -14.17 -31.64 3.17
CA GLU A 381 -12.78 -32.06 3.28
C GLU A 381 -12.00 -31.42 2.13
N ILE A 382 -11.16 -30.43 2.44
CA ILE A 382 -9.83 -30.14 1.86
C ILE A 382 -9.44 -28.69 2.24
N ASP A 383 -8.63 -28.65 3.30
CA ASP A 383 -7.46 -27.79 3.54
C ASP A 383 -7.62 -26.26 3.45
N THR A 384 -8.13 -25.69 4.54
CA THR A 384 -8.17 -24.26 4.91
C THR A 384 -6.83 -23.74 5.46
N THR A 385 -5.72 -24.44 5.27
CA THR A 385 -4.43 -24.04 5.81
C THR A 385 -3.51 -23.58 4.69
N LYS A 386 -2.71 -22.55 4.97
CA LYS A 386 -1.59 -22.04 4.15
C LYS A 386 -1.88 -20.81 3.27
N THR A 387 -2.46 -19.77 3.88
CA THR A 387 -1.85 -18.44 3.74
C THR A 387 -1.38 -17.99 5.11
N PHE A 388 -0.07 -17.98 5.30
CA PHE A 388 0.54 -17.78 6.60
C PHE A 388 0.74 -16.33 6.91
N ASN A 389 0.48 -15.94 8.15
CA ASN A 389 0.74 -14.59 8.61
C ASN A 389 2.26 -14.37 8.69
N VAL A 390 2.86 -13.90 7.59
CA VAL A 390 4.30 -13.67 7.43
C VAL A 390 4.81 -12.73 8.53
N LYS A 391 4.03 -11.70 8.90
CA LYS A 391 4.39 -10.75 9.96
C LYS A 391 4.40 -11.44 11.34
N LEU A 392 3.42 -12.30 11.63
CA LEU A 392 3.37 -13.05 12.88
C LEU A 392 4.48 -14.10 12.95
N LYS A 393 4.78 -14.77 11.83
CA LYS A 393 5.90 -15.70 11.71
C LYS A 393 7.24 -14.99 11.99
N GLN A 394 7.50 -13.87 11.32
CA GLN A 394 8.68 -13.03 11.57
C GLN A 394 8.76 -12.58 13.03
N LYS A 395 7.64 -12.23 13.65
CA LYS A 395 7.57 -11.87 15.07
C LYS A 395 7.89 -13.05 15.99
N LEU A 396 7.46 -14.26 15.68
CA LEU A 396 7.77 -15.44 16.50
C LEU A 396 9.21 -15.92 16.30
N ASP A 397 9.73 -15.84 15.07
CA ASP A 397 11.13 -16.12 14.79
C ASP A 397 12.04 -15.09 15.47
N SER A 398 11.63 -13.82 15.55
CA SER A 398 12.36 -12.82 16.32
C SER A 398 12.34 -13.13 17.82
N ILE A 399 11.18 -13.50 18.38
CA ILE A 399 11.04 -13.94 19.78
C ILE A 399 11.92 -15.16 20.09
N ARG A 400 11.91 -16.17 19.20
CA ARG A 400 12.73 -17.39 19.36
C ARG A 400 14.21 -17.06 19.47
N ASN A 401 14.66 -16.11 18.66
CA ASN A 401 16.07 -15.71 18.53
C ASN A 401 16.50 -14.62 19.54
N ILE A 402 15.67 -14.30 20.55
CA ILE A 402 16.06 -13.43 21.66
C ILE A 402 17.11 -14.16 22.52
N GLY A 403 18.32 -13.62 22.53
CA GLY A 403 19.45 -14.09 23.31
C GLY A 403 20.75 -13.50 22.74
N PRO A 404 21.86 -13.50 23.51
CA PRO A 404 23.14 -13.09 22.98
C PRO A 404 23.56 -14.03 21.87
N LYS A 405 24.28 -13.51 20.86
CA LYS A 405 24.75 -14.28 19.71
C LYS A 405 26.27 -14.21 19.59
N ASP A 406 26.87 -15.27 19.07
CA ASP A 406 28.29 -15.29 18.72
C ASP A 406 28.57 -14.48 17.44
N GLU A 407 29.85 -14.37 17.09
CA GLU A 407 30.33 -13.67 15.89
C GLU A 407 29.79 -14.23 14.56
N ASN A 408 29.22 -15.44 14.59
CA ASN A 408 28.62 -16.11 13.44
C ASN A 408 27.08 -16.01 13.43
N GLY A 409 26.48 -15.30 14.40
CA GLY A 409 25.03 -15.10 14.50
C GLY A 409 24.25 -16.24 15.19
N ASN A 410 24.93 -17.23 15.77
CA ASN A 410 24.30 -18.30 16.53
C ASN A 410 24.06 -17.86 17.98
N LEU A 411 23.03 -18.39 18.63
CA LEU A 411 22.77 -18.11 20.05
C LEU A 411 23.96 -18.56 20.92
N TYR A 412 24.48 -17.63 21.71
CA TYR A 412 25.56 -17.85 22.66
C TYR A 412 25.01 -18.62 23.88
N HIS A 413 25.46 -19.84 24.06
CA HIS A 413 24.89 -20.77 25.05
C HIS A 413 25.49 -20.65 26.47
N ASP A 414 26.55 -19.84 26.67
CA ASP A 414 27.24 -19.71 27.96
C ASP A 414 26.87 -18.38 28.66
N ILE A 415 25.61 -18.26 29.10
CA ILE A 415 25.08 -17.07 29.77
C ILE A 415 24.82 -17.28 31.26
N SER A 416 24.90 -16.19 32.03
CA SER A 416 24.66 -16.27 33.46
C SER A 416 23.21 -16.66 33.78
N PRO A 417 22.93 -17.36 34.90
CA PRO A 417 21.57 -17.71 35.29
C PRO A 417 20.62 -16.50 35.40
N GLU A 418 21.14 -15.33 35.78
CA GLU A 418 20.37 -14.09 35.85
C GLU A 418 20.00 -13.56 34.45
N GLN A 419 20.90 -13.68 33.47
CA GLN A 419 20.64 -13.30 32.08
C GLN A 419 19.64 -14.24 31.42
N GLN A 420 19.75 -15.54 31.64
CA GLN A 420 18.80 -16.54 31.15
C GLN A 420 17.38 -16.24 31.67
N LYS A 421 17.24 -15.97 32.98
CA LYS A 421 15.96 -15.63 33.60
C LYS A 421 15.32 -14.37 32.99
N LEU A 422 16.11 -13.36 32.66
CA LEU A 422 15.62 -12.14 32.01
C LEU A 422 15.16 -12.40 30.57
N ILE A 423 15.89 -13.22 29.82
CA ILE A 423 15.54 -13.64 28.46
C ILE A 423 14.22 -14.41 28.47
N ASP A 424 14.08 -15.37 29.37
CA ASP A 424 12.88 -16.22 29.47
C ASP A 424 11.66 -15.39 29.89
N SER A 425 11.83 -14.45 30.84
CA SER A 425 10.78 -13.50 31.22
C SER A 425 10.36 -12.60 30.05
N THR A 426 11.30 -12.14 29.22
CA THR A 426 11.03 -11.28 28.06
C THR A 426 10.28 -12.04 26.97
N LYS A 427 10.75 -13.26 26.66
CA LYS A 427 10.08 -14.18 25.73
C LYS A 427 8.66 -14.48 26.17
N LEU A 428 8.46 -14.74 27.45
CA LEU A 428 7.14 -14.99 28.03
C LEU A 428 6.20 -13.78 27.81
N THR A 429 6.61 -12.57 28.19
CA THR A 429 5.77 -11.37 28.00
C THR A 429 5.38 -11.14 26.53
N LEU A 430 6.32 -11.33 25.60
CA LEU A 430 6.06 -11.15 24.18
C LEU A 430 5.10 -12.23 23.61
N ILE A 431 5.20 -13.47 24.09
CA ILE A 431 4.25 -14.54 23.75
C ILE A 431 2.87 -14.27 24.36
N GLU A 432 2.79 -13.75 25.58
CA GLU A 432 1.51 -13.34 26.18
C GLU A 432 0.81 -12.25 25.35
N ASP A 433 1.56 -11.27 24.83
CA ASP A 433 1.01 -10.24 23.94
C ASP A 433 0.60 -10.78 22.57
N VAL A 434 1.33 -11.76 22.04
CA VAL A 434 0.93 -12.48 20.83
C VAL A 434 -0.39 -13.20 21.05
N ILE A 435 -0.52 -13.94 22.16
CA ILE A 435 -1.73 -14.72 22.47
C ILE A 435 -2.94 -13.80 22.69
N LYS A 436 -2.76 -12.69 23.40
CA LYS A 436 -3.85 -11.70 23.60
C LYS A 436 -4.35 -11.10 22.29
N LYS A 437 -3.46 -10.91 21.31
CA LYS A 437 -3.79 -10.24 20.05
C LYS A 437 -4.26 -11.19 18.95
N TYR A 438 -3.71 -12.42 18.91
CA TYR A 438 -3.87 -13.35 17.79
C TYR A 438 -4.41 -14.73 18.20
N GLY A 439 -4.64 -14.99 19.49
CA GLY A 439 -4.89 -16.33 19.99
C GLY A 439 -3.62 -17.20 19.98
N TYR A 440 -3.77 -18.51 20.22
CA TYR A 440 -2.62 -19.41 20.26
C TYR A 440 -1.97 -19.52 18.85
N PRO A 441 -0.69 -19.15 18.69
CA PRO A 441 -0.08 -19.06 17.37
C PRO A 441 0.47 -20.43 16.93
N GLY A 442 -0.41 -21.34 16.55
CA GLY A 442 -0.08 -22.70 16.16
C GLY A 442 -0.04 -22.95 14.65
N LYS A 443 -0.06 -24.24 14.26
CA LYS A 443 -0.03 -24.70 12.86
C LYS A 443 -1.13 -24.09 12.00
N SER A 444 -2.31 -23.79 12.55
CA SER A 444 -3.43 -23.22 11.78
C SER A 444 -3.14 -21.79 11.29
N VAL A 445 -2.37 -21.01 12.05
CA VAL A 445 -2.05 -19.60 11.77
C VAL A 445 -0.70 -19.41 11.08
N LEU A 446 0.28 -20.28 11.39
CA LEU A 446 1.67 -20.15 10.96
C LEU A 446 2.12 -21.19 9.94
N GLY A 447 1.41 -22.32 9.89
CA GLY A 447 1.80 -23.46 9.10
C GLY A 447 2.81 -24.39 9.72
N GLU A 448 2.82 -25.60 9.19
CA GLU A 448 3.96 -26.49 9.29
C GLU A 448 5.09 -25.96 8.40
N THR A 449 6.17 -25.54 9.07
CA THR A 449 7.41 -25.08 8.45
C THR A 449 8.55 -25.97 8.93
N SER A 450 9.60 -26.13 8.12
CA SER A 450 10.81 -26.89 8.49
C SER A 450 11.56 -26.31 9.70
N GLU A 451 11.23 -25.09 10.10
CA GLU A 451 11.86 -24.36 11.20
C GLU A 451 11.07 -24.45 12.52
N ASN A 452 9.92 -25.14 12.54
CA ASN A 452 9.10 -25.34 13.75
C ASN A 452 8.67 -24.05 14.48
N THR A 453 8.48 -22.94 13.76
CA THR A 453 8.05 -21.65 14.33
C THR A 453 6.73 -21.75 15.13
N HIS A 454 5.82 -22.65 14.73
CA HIS A 454 4.57 -22.92 15.43
C HIS A 454 4.76 -23.50 16.85
N LEU A 455 5.95 -24.02 17.17
CA LEU A 455 6.27 -24.53 18.51
C LEU A 455 6.82 -23.45 19.44
N VAL A 456 7.13 -22.25 18.96
CA VAL A 456 7.79 -21.21 19.76
C VAL A 456 6.96 -20.85 20.99
N ALA A 457 5.64 -20.67 20.82
CA ALA A 457 4.73 -20.40 21.94
C ALA A 457 4.63 -21.61 22.89
N PHE A 458 4.57 -22.83 22.36
CA PHE A 458 4.57 -24.05 23.20
C PHE A 458 5.81 -24.09 24.10
N LEU A 459 7.01 -23.98 23.51
CA LEU A 459 8.28 -24.15 24.23
C LEU A 459 8.44 -23.08 25.32
N ILE A 460 8.14 -21.82 25.01
CA ILE A 460 8.24 -20.72 25.97
C ILE A 460 7.25 -20.89 27.13
N LEU A 461 5.99 -21.24 26.83
CA LEU A 461 4.99 -21.47 27.88
C LEU A 461 5.32 -22.73 28.71
N TYR A 462 5.80 -23.78 28.05
CA TYR A 462 6.21 -25.04 28.69
C TYR A 462 7.36 -24.82 29.67
N GLU A 463 8.36 -24.01 29.33
CA GLU A 463 9.52 -23.74 30.19
C GLU A 463 9.26 -22.65 31.24
N SER A 464 8.18 -21.87 31.09
CA SER A 464 7.86 -20.77 32.00
C SER A 464 7.47 -21.21 33.42
N ASP A 465 7.64 -20.28 34.37
CA ASP A 465 7.11 -20.36 35.73
C ASP A 465 5.57 -20.22 35.79
N LYS A 466 4.94 -19.82 34.68
CA LYS A 466 3.48 -19.71 34.53
C LYS A 466 2.85 -20.90 33.80
N PHE A 467 3.57 -22.01 33.65
CA PHE A 467 3.08 -23.17 32.90
C PHE A 467 1.67 -23.62 33.33
N GLU A 468 1.41 -23.74 34.64
CA GLU A 468 0.10 -24.15 35.16
C GLU A 468 -1.04 -23.20 34.74
N THR A 469 -0.77 -21.89 34.68
CA THR A 469 -1.75 -20.88 34.25
C THR A 469 -2.13 -21.05 32.78
N TYR A 470 -1.20 -21.52 31.96
CA TYR A 470 -1.40 -21.71 30.52
C TYR A 470 -1.68 -23.17 30.14
N TYR A 471 -1.79 -24.09 31.10
CA TYR A 471 -1.98 -25.50 30.82
C TYR A 471 -3.27 -25.76 30.03
N ASP A 472 -4.39 -25.16 30.42
CA ASP A 472 -5.67 -25.35 29.71
C ASP A 472 -5.60 -24.82 28.27
N LEU A 473 -4.93 -23.69 28.06
CA LEU A 473 -4.69 -23.14 26.72
C LEU A 473 -3.81 -24.06 25.87
N LEU A 474 -2.73 -24.59 26.46
CA LEU A 474 -1.86 -25.55 25.77
C LEU A 474 -2.65 -26.81 25.43
N LYS A 475 -3.40 -27.37 26.38
CA LYS A 475 -4.21 -28.56 26.16
C LYS A 475 -5.22 -28.37 25.03
N GLU A 476 -5.96 -27.26 25.05
CA GLU A 476 -6.92 -26.92 24.00
C GLU A 476 -6.24 -26.78 22.62
N ALA A 477 -5.08 -26.12 22.56
CA ALA A 477 -4.30 -25.99 21.33
C ALA A 477 -3.80 -27.36 20.81
N GLY A 478 -3.35 -28.24 21.71
CA GLY A 478 -2.93 -29.60 21.35
C GLY A 478 -4.09 -30.46 20.84
N GLU A 479 -5.27 -30.35 21.45
CA GLU A 479 -6.50 -31.02 20.99
C GLU A 479 -6.98 -30.51 19.63
N LYS A 480 -6.73 -29.23 19.33
CA LYS A 480 -7.00 -28.59 18.02
C LYS A 480 -5.93 -28.88 16.95
N GLY A 481 -4.86 -29.61 17.28
CA GLY A 481 -3.81 -29.97 16.33
C GLY A 481 -2.85 -28.82 16.01
N GLU A 482 -2.73 -27.82 16.90
CA GLU A 482 -1.87 -26.66 16.70
C GLU A 482 -0.37 -26.97 16.81
N TYR A 483 -0.02 -28.13 17.34
CA TYR A 483 1.32 -28.70 17.42
C TYR A 483 1.24 -30.23 17.52
N ASP A 484 2.36 -30.95 17.33
CA ASP A 484 2.36 -32.42 17.31
C ASP A 484 1.94 -33.03 18.65
N LYS A 485 1.25 -34.18 18.58
CA LYS A 485 0.70 -34.88 19.76
C LYS A 485 1.75 -35.18 20.84
N GLU A 486 3.00 -35.37 20.45
CA GLU A 486 4.12 -35.59 21.39
C GLU A 486 4.29 -34.44 22.40
N TYR A 487 4.05 -33.20 21.97
CA TYR A 487 4.12 -32.02 22.85
C TYR A 487 2.93 -31.93 23.80
N LEU A 488 1.73 -32.37 23.36
CA LEU A 488 0.56 -32.47 24.24
C LEU A 488 0.79 -33.49 25.34
N ASP A 489 1.35 -34.66 24.99
CA ASP A 489 1.73 -35.69 25.95
C ASP A 489 2.80 -35.18 26.93
N LEU A 490 3.75 -34.35 26.46
CA LEU A 490 4.76 -33.70 27.28
C LEU A 490 4.14 -32.72 28.30
N ALA A 491 3.18 -31.90 27.87
CA ALA A 491 2.46 -30.96 28.72
C ALA A 491 1.61 -31.69 29.77
N ASN A 492 0.86 -32.72 29.37
CA ASN A 492 0.05 -33.55 30.27
C ASN A 492 0.92 -34.23 31.33
N LYS A 493 2.09 -34.75 30.94
CA LYS A 493 3.03 -35.38 31.86
C LYS A 493 3.59 -34.37 32.86
N LYS A 494 4.01 -33.19 32.42
CA LYS A 494 4.52 -32.13 33.30
C LYS A 494 3.44 -31.66 34.28
N TYR A 495 2.22 -31.42 33.81
CA TYR A 495 1.10 -31.02 34.65
C TYR A 495 0.75 -32.10 35.69
N THR A 496 0.74 -33.37 35.28
CA THR A 496 0.54 -34.49 36.23
C THR A 496 1.66 -34.55 37.26
N GLN A 497 2.92 -34.39 36.86
CA GLN A 497 4.07 -34.41 37.78
C GLN A 497 4.07 -33.27 38.80
N ILE A 498 3.61 -32.09 38.40
CA ILE A 498 3.46 -30.93 39.30
C ILE A 498 2.34 -31.22 40.31
N ASN A 499 1.18 -31.68 39.84
CA ASN A 499 -0.01 -31.90 40.67
C ASN A 499 -0.07 -33.26 41.40
N SER A 500 0.85 -34.19 41.11
CA SER A 500 1.00 -35.45 41.85
C SER A 500 1.98 -35.36 43.01
N ASN A 501 2.64 -34.21 43.17
CA ASN A 501 3.57 -33.89 44.26
C ASN A 501 2.99 -32.88 45.26
N GLU A 502 1.71 -32.51 45.11
CA GLU A 502 0.85 -31.95 46.17
C GLU A 502 0.06 -33.07 46.86
#